data_AF-A0A2H5UW92-F1
#
_entry.id   AF-A0A2H5UW92-F1
#
_cell.length_a   1.000
_cell.length_b   1.000
_cell.length_c   1.000
_cell.angle_alpha   90.00
_cell.angle_beta   90.00
_cell.angle_gamma   90.00
#
_symmetry.space_group_name_H-M   'P 1'
#
loop_
_entity.id
_entity.type
_entity.pdbx_description
1 polymer ?
#
loop_
_entity_poly.entity_id
_entity_poly.type
_entity_poly.pdbx_seq_one_letter_code
_entity_poly.pdbx_strand_id
1 'polypeptide(L)'
;MKTDEVLPAIRSALAKILVNTLGMKRSDVARVLGVTSQAVSQYVRGRRASSTDYLEKDEKVSALLKDFAKKVAVRGQPIRQTELLDLAYEISTLLRATGVVRTTDEEKRELALRILRGRLQAEHEAAELFMSEAIKSSDDLVRLLFRQIASDSIRHADIIMAVISVVERGISHYVLPDSGRLRQLLTLEEQSHGQDLKKIKELIDNHVVKILIDSVDADEAKHDMILQTLIGLGERS
;
A
#
# COMPACT_ATOMS: atom_id res chain seq x y z
N MET A 1 4.25 15.73 -6.90
CA MET A 1 5.64 15.78 -7.39
C MET A 1 6.08 14.34 -7.56
N LYS A 2 6.57 13.95 -8.73
CA LYS A 2 7.02 12.57 -8.98
C LYS A 2 8.37 12.34 -8.28
N THR A 3 8.70 11.10 -7.90
CA THR A 3 10.02 10.77 -7.32
C THR A 3 11.18 11.21 -8.22
N ASP A 4 10.96 11.22 -9.54
CA ASP A 4 11.95 11.65 -10.55
C ASP A 4 12.30 13.15 -10.47
N GLU A 5 11.46 13.97 -9.83
CA GLU A 5 11.68 15.41 -9.63
C GLU A 5 12.49 15.71 -8.36
N VAL A 6 12.65 14.73 -7.45
CA VAL A 6 13.34 14.89 -6.16
C VAL A 6 14.86 15.08 -6.36
N LEU A 7 15.48 14.30 -7.24
CA LEU A 7 16.92 14.39 -7.52
C LEU A 7 17.35 15.77 -8.08
N PRO A 8 16.68 16.33 -9.11
CA PRO A 8 16.93 17.70 -9.54
C PRO A 8 16.72 18.75 -8.44
N ALA A 9 15.69 18.58 -7.60
CA ALA A 9 15.40 19.50 -6.50
C ALA A 9 16.50 19.48 -5.43
N ILE A 10 16.98 18.29 -5.06
CA ILE A 10 18.10 18.11 -4.12
C ILE A 10 19.37 18.75 -4.66
N ARG A 11 19.73 18.50 -5.93
CA ARG A 11 20.90 19.13 -6.55
C ARG A 11 20.82 20.66 -6.51
N SER A 12 19.62 21.21 -6.74
CA SER A 12 19.39 22.65 -6.66
C SER A 12 19.53 23.17 -5.23
N ALA A 13 18.95 22.48 -4.24
CA ALA A 13 19.06 22.85 -2.83
C ALA A 13 20.51 22.80 -2.32
N LEU A 14 21.25 21.73 -2.64
CA LEU A 14 22.67 21.61 -2.30
C LEU A 14 23.50 22.74 -2.95
N ALA A 15 23.26 23.07 -4.22
CA ALA A 15 23.96 24.16 -4.88
C ALA A 15 23.72 25.52 -4.18
N LYS A 16 22.49 25.80 -3.74
CA LYS A 16 22.19 27.01 -2.95
C LYS A 16 22.94 27.02 -1.62
N ILE A 17 22.91 25.91 -0.86
CA ILE A 17 23.58 25.82 0.44
C ILE A 17 25.10 26.00 0.29
N LEU A 18 25.72 25.27 -0.64
CA LEU A 18 27.17 25.31 -0.86
C LEU A 18 27.65 26.72 -1.27
N VAL A 19 26.90 27.42 -2.13
CA VAL A 19 27.28 28.77 -2.61
C VAL A 19 26.88 29.86 -1.63
N ASN A 20 25.61 29.93 -1.24
CA ASN A 20 25.06 31.06 -0.50
C ASN A 20 25.34 30.96 1.01
N THR A 21 25.41 29.75 1.56
CA THR A 21 25.62 29.53 3.01
C THR A 21 27.06 29.19 3.34
N LEU A 22 27.72 28.33 2.56
CA LEU A 22 29.10 27.91 2.79
C LEU A 22 30.14 28.70 1.97
N GLY A 23 29.71 29.62 1.12
CA GLY A 23 30.61 30.54 0.39
C GLY A 23 31.49 29.87 -0.68
N MET A 24 31.17 28.64 -1.11
CA MET A 24 31.98 27.95 -2.12
C MET A 24 31.85 28.62 -3.49
N LYS A 25 32.96 28.63 -4.24
CA LYS A 25 32.97 29.14 -5.63
C LYS A 25 32.09 28.24 -6.50
N ARG A 26 31.34 28.85 -7.42
CA ARG A 26 30.43 28.12 -8.33
C ARG A 26 31.14 27.05 -9.16
N SER A 27 32.41 27.27 -9.53
CA SER A 27 33.25 26.30 -10.24
C SER A 27 33.56 25.07 -9.40
N ASP A 28 33.79 25.24 -8.10
CA ASP A 28 34.04 24.14 -7.18
C ASP A 28 32.75 23.37 -6.88
N VAL A 29 31.63 24.08 -6.74
CA VAL A 29 30.31 23.45 -6.59
C VAL A 29 29.94 22.64 -7.84
N ALA A 30 30.25 23.14 -9.04
CA ALA A 30 30.01 22.41 -10.29
C ALA A 30 30.78 21.08 -10.32
N ARG A 31 32.07 21.12 -9.96
CA ARG A 31 32.94 19.95 -9.86
C ARG A 31 32.43 18.96 -8.81
N VAL A 32 32.03 19.45 -7.64
CA VAL A 32 31.55 18.63 -6.52
C VAL A 32 30.20 17.98 -6.82
N LEU A 33 29.26 18.70 -7.42
CA LEU A 33 27.94 18.18 -7.76
C LEU A 33 27.91 17.36 -9.07
N GLY A 34 29.01 17.34 -9.83
CA GLY A 34 29.08 16.66 -11.13
C GLY A 34 28.17 17.31 -12.19
N VAL A 35 28.03 18.64 -12.17
CA VAL A 35 27.20 19.41 -13.10
C VAL A 35 27.97 20.56 -13.71
N THR A 36 27.41 21.27 -14.69
CA THR A 36 28.07 22.43 -15.32
C THR A 36 27.99 23.68 -14.42
N SER A 37 28.97 24.57 -14.51
CA SER A 37 28.94 25.89 -13.83
C SER A 37 27.72 26.73 -14.22
N GLN A 38 27.19 26.51 -15.43
CA GLN A 38 25.94 27.11 -15.89
C GLN A 38 24.72 26.54 -15.14
N ALA A 39 24.67 25.22 -14.92
CA ALA A 39 23.62 24.59 -14.12
C ALA A 39 23.63 25.11 -12.67
N VAL A 40 24.81 25.25 -12.05
CA VAL A 40 24.95 25.85 -10.70
C VAL A 40 24.41 27.29 -10.69
N SER A 41 24.75 28.09 -11.71
CA SER A 41 24.25 29.46 -11.81
C SER A 41 22.71 29.51 -11.96
N GLN A 42 22.10 28.54 -12.64
CA GLN A 42 20.65 28.42 -12.76
C GLN A 42 19.99 27.98 -11.44
N TYR A 43 20.59 27.03 -10.72
CA TYR A 43 20.10 26.59 -9.40
C TYR A 43 20.11 27.75 -8.39
N VAL A 44 21.19 28.52 -8.35
CA VAL A 44 21.34 29.65 -7.43
C VAL A 44 20.43 30.83 -7.81
N ARG A 45 20.23 31.12 -9.10
CA ARG A 45 19.39 32.24 -9.58
C ARG A 45 17.88 32.00 -9.47
N GLY A 46 17.43 30.78 -9.17
CA GLY A 46 16.04 30.53 -8.85
C GLY A 46 15.04 30.55 -10.02
N ARG A 47 15.45 30.28 -11.28
CA ARG A 47 14.46 30.10 -12.38
C ARG A 47 13.58 28.85 -12.24
N ARG A 48 13.80 28.01 -11.22
CA ARG A 48 12.91 26.92 -10.80
C ARG A 48 12.47 27.07 -9.33
N ALA A 49 12.39 28.30 -8.84
CA ALA A 49 12.09 28.61 -7.44
C ALA A 49 10.77 28.02 -6.91
N SER A 50 9.79 27.71 -7.77
CA SER A 50 8.55 27.06 -7.31
C SER A 50 8.69 25.59 -6.91
N SER A 51 9.85 24.95 -7.16
CA SER A 51 10.02 23.48 -7.02
C SER A 51 11.02 23.03 -5.95
N THR A 52 11.55 23.93 -5.11
CA THR A 52 12.47 23.55 -4.00
C THR A 52 12.04 24.05 -2.62
N ASP A 53 11.08 24.97 -2.54
CA ASP A 53 10.64 25.59 -1.28
C ASP A 53 10.18 24.58 -0.23
N TYR A 54 9.63 23.44 -0.66
CA TYR A 54 9.17 22.42 0.26
C TYR A 54 10.32 21.67 0.96
N LEU A 55 11.50 21.55 0.33
CA LEU A 55 12.70 20.97 0.95
C LEU A 55 13.26 21.90 2.04
N GLU A 56 13.11 23.21 1.82
CA GLU A 56 13.62 24.24 2.75
C GLU A 56 12.64 24.47 3.93
N LYS A 57 11.34 24.22 3.74
CA LYS A 57 10.27 24.38 4.74
C LYS A 57 10.19 23.25 5.77
N ASP A 58 10.56 22.03 5.40
CA ASP A 58 10.61 20.91 6.34
C ASP A 58 11.94 20.94 7.11
N GLU A 59 11.87 21.15 8.43
CA GLU A 59 13.06 21.32 9.28
C GLU A 59 13.99 20.09 9.23
N LYS A 60 13.44 18.87 9.18
CA LYS A 60 14.22 17.63 9.17
C LYS A 60 14.94 17.48 7.84
N VAL A 61 14.26 17.73 6.73
CA VAL A 61 14.84 17.68 5.38
C VAL A 61 15.90 18.79 5.22
N SER A 62 15.61 20.00 5.69
CA SER A 62 16.53 21.13 5.67
C SER A 62 17.80 20.86 6.48
N ALA A 63 17.67 20.25 7.66
CA ALA A 63 18.81 19.83 8.48
C ALA A 63 19.66 18.77 7.76
N LEU A 64 19.02 17.73 7.21
CA LEU A 64 19.70 16.66 6.48
C LEU A 64 20.48 17.19 5.27
N LEU A 65 19.89 18.09 4.48
CA LEU A 65 20.55 18.74 3.33
C LEU A 65 21.76 19.57 3.76
N LYS A 66 21.65 20.34 4.86
CA LYS A 66 22.75 21.16 5.38
C LYS A 66 23.89 20.30 5.89
N ASP A 67 23.60 19.22 6.61
CA ASP A 67 24.63 18.33 7.14
C ASP A 67 25.34 17.56 6.02
N PHE A 68 24.60 17.10 5.01
CA PHE A 68 25.18 16.51 3.82
C PHE A 68 26.08 17.53 3.08
N ALA A 69 25.61 18.76 2.86
CA ALA A 69 26.39 19.81 2.21
C ALA A 69 27.69 20.13 2.95
N LYS A 70 27.67 20.19 4.29
CA LYS A 70 28.88 20.39 5.11
C LYS A 70 29.88 19.26 4.92
N LYS A 71 29.45 18.00 5.00
CA LYS A 71 30.31 16.82 4.79
C LYS A 71 30.99 16.87 3.41
N VAL A 72 30.21 17.21 2.39
CA VAL A 72 30.69 17.35 1.02
C VAL A 72 31.68 18.50 0.87
N ALA A 73 31.40 19.66 1.47
CA ALA A 73 32.29 20.83 1.42
C ALA A 73 33.65 20.54 2.08
N VAL A 74 33.65 19.85 3.22
CA VAL A 74 34.88 19.42 3.92
C VAL A 74 35.66 18.41 3.09
N ARG A 75 34.98 17.45 2.46
CA ARG A 75 35.63 16.42 1.64
C ARG A 75 36.23 17.00 0.36
N GLY A 76 35.57 17.99 -0.27
CA GLY A 76 36.05 18.64 -1.50
C GLY A 76 36.10 17.74 -2.75
N GLN A 77 35.53 16.52 -2.67
CA GLN A 77 35.47 15.54 -3.75
C GLN A 77 34.08 15.49 -4.39
N PRO A 78 33.98 15.06 -5.66
CA PRO A 78 32.69 14.82 -6.31
C PRO A 78 31.77 13.89 -5.49
N ILE A 79 30.48 14.22 -5.47
CA ILE A 79 29.45 13.35 -4.90
C ILE A 79 29.25 12.18 -5.85
N ARG A 80 29.35 10.95 -5.35
CA ARG A 80 29.04 9.76 -6.14
C ARG A 80 27.54 9.67 -6.38
N GLN A 81 27.15 9.07 -7.50
CA GLN A 81 25.74 8.90 -7.84
C GLN A 81 24.97 8.13 -6.76
N THR A 82 25.59 7.11 -6.15
CA THR A 82 25.00 6.34 -5.03
C THR A 82 24.69 7.22 -3.82
N GLU A 83 25.64 8.07 -3.40
CA GLU A 83 25.44 8.98 -2.25
C GLU A 83 24.27 9.94 -2.48
N LEU A 84 24.09 10.39 -3.72
CA LEU A 84 22.99 11.27 -4.09
C LEU A 84 21.65 10.52 -4.13
N LEU A 85 21.65 9.25 -4.54
CA LEU A 85 20.46 8.39 -4.51
C LEU A 85 20.04 8.06 -3.08
N ASP A 86 21.00 7.75 -2.21
CA ASP A 86 20.75 7.47 -0.79
C ASP A 86 20.12 8.70 -0.10
N LEU A 87 20.68 9.89 -0.32
CA LEU A 87 20.11 11.15 0.17
C LEU A 87 18.70 11.38 -0.40
N ALA A 88 18.48 11.09 -1.69
CA ALA A 88 17.17 11.24 -2.31
C ALA A 88 16.12 10.29 -1.73
N TYR A 89 16.51 9.05 -1.41
CA TYR A 89 15.64 8.08 -0.77
C TYR A 89 15.27 8.51 0.65
N GLU A 90 16.24 8.97 1.44
CA GLU A 90 16.02 9.45 2.80
C GLU A 90 15.09 10.66 2.84
N ILE A 91 15.34 11.66 1.98
CA ILE A 91 14.47 12.84 1.83
C ILE A 91 13.06 12.44 1.36
N SER A 92 12.95 11.52 0.39
CA SER A 92 11.66 11.05 -0.08
C SER A 92 10.86 10.36 1.03
N THR A 93 11.53 9.62 1.90
CA THR A 93 10.90 8.95 3.05
C THR A 93 10.37 9.96 4.06
N LEU A 94 11.17 10.98 4.40
CA LEU A 94 10.73 12.06 5.28
C LEU A 94 9.54 12.84 4.71
N LEU A 95 9.58 13.17 3.42
CA LEU A 95 8.51 13.91 2.76
C LEU A 95 7.22 13.09 2.53
N ARG A 96 7.33 11.76 2.40
CA ARG A 96 6.15 10.87 2.38
C ARG A 96 5.45 10.87 3.73
N ALA A 97 6.20 10.90 4.84
CA ALA A 97 5.63 10.98 6.18
C ALA A 97 4.89 12.31 6.43
N THR A 98 5.26 13.40 5.75
CA THR A 98 4.62 14.71 5.87
C THR A 98 3.58 15.00 4.78
N GLY A 99 3.33 14.07 3.85
CA GLY A 99 2.32 14.20 2.79
C GLY A 99 2.68 15.19 1.67
N VAL A 100 3.89 15.75 1.67
CA VAL A 100 4.38 16.75 0.70
C VAL A 100 4.67 16.12 -0.66
N VAL A 101 5.12 14.86 -0.68
CA VAL A 101 5.27 14.06 -1.90
C VAL A 101 4.04 13.18 -2.06
N ARG A 102 3.20 13.54 -3.03
CA ARG A 102 2.09 12.67 -3.48
C ARG A 102 2.67 11.47 -4.22
N THR A 103 2.40 10.25 -3.75
CA THR A 103 2.57 9.04 -4.55
C THR A 103 1.82 9.21 -5.87
N THR A 104 2.51 8.99 -6.99
CA THR A 104 1.87 8.92 -8.29
C THR A 104 0.85 7.78 -8.31
N ASP A 105 -0.16 7.87 -9.18
CA ASP A 105 -1.13 6.78 -9.30
C ASP A 105 -0.45 5.48 -9.75
N GLU A 106 0.66 5.57 -10.49
CA GLU A 106 1.52 4.43 -10.82
C GLU A 106 2.20 3.84 -9.57
N GLU A 107 2.81 4.66 -8.71
CA GLU A 107 3.42 4.18 -7.45
C GLU A 107 2.38 3.58 -6.49
N LYS A 108 1.17 4.15 -6.44
CA LYS A 108 0.06 3.59 -5.64
C LYS A 108 -0.36 2.24 -6.20
N ARG A 109 -0.45 2.13 -7.53
CA ARG A 109 -0.79 0.89 -8.22
C ARG A 109 0.28 -0.18 -7.98
N GLU A 110 1.56 0.15 -8.13
CA GLU A 110 2.67 -0.76 -7.83
C GLU A 110 2.67 -1.21 -6.36
N LEU A 111 2.44 -0.27 -5.42
CA LEU A 111 2.33 -0.59 -4.00
C LEU A 111 1.15 -1.53 -3.72
N ALA A 112 -0.03 -1.25 -4.31
CA ALA A 112 -1.20 -2.10 -4.18
C ALA A 112 -0.93 -3.52 -4.71
N LEU A 113 -0.31 -3.64 -5.89
CA LEU A 113 0.07 -4.93 -6.48
C LEU A 113 1.07 -5.68 -5.60
N ARG A 114 2.05 -4.99 -4.99
CA ARG A 114 3.01 -5.61 -4.07
C ARG A 114 2.31 -6.18 -2.84
N ILE A 115 1.40 -5.42 -2.23
CA ILE A 115 0.64 -5.86 -1.04
C ILE A 115 -0.26 -7.04 -1.40
N LEU A 116 -0.99 -6.96 -2.51
CA LEU A 116 -1.89 -8.02 -2.97
C LEU A 116 -1.14 -9.33 -3.26
N ARG A 117 0.02 -9.27 -3.93
CA ARG A 117 0.87 -10.45 -4.17
C ARG A 117 1.40 -11.06 -2.88
N GLY A 118 1.80 -10.24 -1.92
CA GLY A 118 2.19 -10.72 -0.60
C GLY A 118 1.04 -11.41 0.14
N ARG A 119 -0.19 -10.87 0.05
CA ARG A 119 -1.36 -11.51 0.65
C ARG A 119 -1.73 -12.82 -0.05
N LEU A 120 -1.67 -12.86 -1.39
CA LEU A 120 -1.93 -14.08 -2.17
C LEU A 120 -1.01 -15.22 -1.72
N GLN A 121 0.29 -14.95 -1.55
CA GLN A 121 1.24 -15.92 -1.05
C GLN A 121 0.87 -16.38 0.37
N ALA A 122 0.55 -15.46 1.27
CA ALA A 122 0.16 -15.80 2.64
C ALA A 122 -1.11 -16.66 2.70
N GLU A 123 -2.10 -16.44 1.82
CA GLU A 123 -3.29 -17.29 1.74
C GLU A 123 -2.95 -18.70 1.23
N HIS A 124 -2.07 -18.85 0.24
CA HIS A 124 -1.62 -20.17 -0.21
C HIS A 124 -0.88 -20.94 0.90
N GLU A 125 0.06 -20.28 1.58
CA GLU A 125 0.81 -20.87 2.69
C GLU A 125 -0.14 -21.28 3.84
N ALA A 126 -1.11 -20.43 4.18
CA ALA A 126 -2.12 -20.76 5.18
C ALA A 126 -2.95 -21.99 4.77
N ALA A 127 -3.43 -22.04 3.52
CA ALA A 127 -4.20 -23.18 3.03
C ALA A 127 -3.43 -24.50 3.11
N GLU A 128 -2.15 -24.50 2.72
CA GLU A 128 -1.29 -25.68 2.80
C GLU A 128 -1.07 -26.14 4.25
N LEU A 129 -0.78 -25.20 5.15
CA LEU A 129 -0.58 -25.49 6.57
C LEU A 129 -1.84 -26.07 7.22
N PHE A 130 -2.99 -25.43 7.01
CA PHE A 130 -4.25 -25.90 7.59
C PHE A 130 -4.70 -27.24 6.98
N MET A 131 -4.46 -27.52 5.70
CA MET A 131 -4.70 -28.86 5.14
C MET A 131 -3.77 -29.91 5.74
N SER A 132 -2.50 -29.57 5.97
CA SER A 132 -1.55 -30.47 6.64
C SER A 132 -2.02 -30.83 8.05
N GLU A 133 -2.47 -29.85 8.84
CA GLU A 133 -3.02 -30.08 10.18
C GLU A 133 -4.34 -30.85 10.15
N ALA A 134 -5.19 -30.62 9.13
CA ALA A 134 -6.40 -31.41 8.94
C ALA A 134 -6.08 -32.90 8.74
N ILE A 135 -5.09 -33.22 7.90
CA ILE A 135 -4.68 -34.62 7.65
C ILE A 135 -4.18 -35.30 8.92
N LYS A 136 -3.47 -34.56 9.79
CA LYS A 136 -2.91 -35.08 11.05
C LYS A 136 -3.96 -35.21 12.16
N SER A 137 -5.05 -34.46 12.10
CA SER A 137 -6.05 -34.41 13.17
C SER A 137 -6.84 -35.72 13.28
N SER A 138 -6.79 -36.33 14.48
CA SER A 138 -7.56 -37.54 14.80
C SER A 138 -9.03 -37.25 15.12
N ASP A 139 -9.39 -36.01 15.47
CA ASP A 139 -10.76 -35.59 15.77
C ASP A 139 -11.44 -35.04 14.52
N ASP A 140 -12.62 -35.55 14.20
CA ASP A 140 -13.34 -35.22 12.96
C ASP A 140 -13.89 -33.79 12.94
N LEU A 141 -14.28 -33.23 14.09
CA LEU A 141 -14.77 -31.85 14.19
C LEU A 141 -13.61 -30.86 14.07
N VAL A 142 -12.48 -31.13 14.71
CA VAL A 142 -11.27 -30.32 14.56
C VAL A 142 -10.72 -30.42 13.13
N ARG A 143 -10.77 -31.60 12.52
CA ARG A 143 -10.41 -31.79 11.11
C ARG A 143 -11.32 -31.01 10.18
N LEU A 144 -12.62 -30.90 10.51
CA LEU A 144 -13.56 -30.08 9.75
C LEU A 144 -13.19 -28.60 9.84
N LEU A 145 -12.89 -28.08 11.03
CA LEU A 145 -12.45 -26.70 11.21
C LEU A 145 -11.22 -26.36 10.36
N PHE A 146 -10.19 -27.20 10.40
CA PHE A 146 -8.98 -26.97 9.61
C PHE A 146 -9.23 -27.01 8.10
N ARG A 147 -10.07 -27.95 7.61
CA ARG A 147 -10.47 -27.96 6.20
C ARG A 147 -11.25 -26.72 5.80
N GLN A 148 -12.10 -26.22 6.69
CA GLN A 148 -12.87 -25.02 6.43
C GLN A 148 -11.96 -23.80 6.28
N ILE A 149 -11.04 -23.59 7.22
CA ILE A 149 -10.06 -22.49 7.15
C ILE A 149 -9.21 -22.60 5.87
N ALA A 150 -8.75 -23.80 5.53
CA ALA A 150 -7.98 -23.99 4.31
C ALA A 150 -8.79 -23.69 3.04
N SER A 151 -10.05 -24.12 2.99
CA SER A 151 -10.97 -23.80 1.90
C SER A 151 -11.19 -22.29 1.78
N ASP A 152 -11.30 -21.58 2.91
CA ASP A 152 -11.47 -20.14 2.93
C ASP A 152 -10.23 -19.41 2.40
N SER A 153 -9.04 -19.84 2.80
CA SER A 153 -7.79 -19.30 2.26
C SER A 153 -7.66 -19.53 0.75
N ILE A 154 -8.11 -20.67 0.21
CA ILE A 154 -8.17 -20.89 -1.24
C ILE A 154 -9.15 -19.90 -1.90
N ARG A 155 -10.36 -19.72 -1.32
CA ARG A 155 -11.34 -18.74 -1.82
C ARG A 155 -10.77 -17.32 -1.80
N HIS A 156 -10.04 -16.95 -0.74
CA HIS A 156 -9.40 -15.63 -0.64
C HIS A 156 -8.30 -15.44 -1.68
N ALA A 157 -7.49 -16.47 -1.95
CA ALA A 157 -6.48 -16.43 -2.99
C ALA A 157 -7.09 -16.13 -4.37
N ASP A 158 -8.21 -16.79 -4.71
CA ASP A 158 -8.93 -16.55 -5.96
C ASP A 158 -9.47 -15.11 -6.05
N ILE A 159 -10.04 -14.59 -4.97
CA ILE A 159 -10.53 -13.20 -4.90
C ILE A 159 -9.36 -12.22 -5.11
N ILE A 160 -8.24 -12.42 -4.41
CA ILE A 160 -7.06 -11.56 -4.52
C ILE A 160 -6.49 -11.60 -5.94
N MET A 161 -6.43 -12.78 -6.56
CA MET A 161 -5.99 -12.93 -7.94
C MET A 161 -6.88 -12.16 -8.92
N ALA A 162 -8.21 -12.22 -8.74
CA ALA A 162 -9.14 -11.43 -9.54
C ALA A 162 -8.93 -9.92 -9.35
N VAL A 163 -8.72 -9.46 -8.10
CA VAL A 163 -8.44 -8.06 -7.79
C VAL A 163 -7.10 -7.61 -8.39
N ILE A 164 -6.04 -8.44 -8.34
CA ILE A 164 -4.76 -8.16 -9.00
C ILE A 164 -4.98 -7.92 -10.49
N SER A 165 -5.72 -8.80 -11.17
CA SER A 165 -6.02 -8.66 -12.60
C SER A 165 -6.76 -7.35 -12.92
N VAL A 166 -7.72 -6.94 -12.07
CA VAL A 166 -8.44 -5.66 -12.25
C VAL A 166 -7.51 -4.47 -12.06
N VAL A 167 -6.66 -4.48 -11.03
CA VAL A 167 -5.68 -3.42 -10.74
C VAL A 167 -4.62 -3.33 -11.84
N GLU A 168 -4.19 -4.46 -12.39
CA GLU A 168 -3.23 -4.50 -13.50
C GLU A 168 -3.84 -3.93 -14.78
N ARG A 169 -5.11 -4.22 -15.09
CA ARG A 169 -5.77 -3.73 -16.31
C ARG A 169 -6.34 -2.32 -16.19
N GLY A 170 -6.51 -1.79 -14.97
CA GLY A 170 -7.13 -0.49 -14.72
C GLY A 170 -8.61 -0.44 -15.13
N ILE A 171 -9.30 -1.59 -15.13
CA ILE A 171 -10.70 -1.67 -15.58
C ILE A 171 -11.63 -1.12 -14.49
N SER A 172 -12.53 -0.22 -14.89
CA SER A 172 -13.51 0.44 -14.00
C SER A 172 -14.96 0.01 -14.22
N HIS A 173 -15.22 -0.95 -15.12
CA HIS A 173 -16.59 -1.30 -15.51
C HIS A 173 -17.02 -2.65 -14.92
N TYR A 174 -18.20 -2.67 -14.31
CA TYR A 174 -18.90 -3.86 -13.83
C TYR A 174 -20.34 -3.85 -14.33
N VAL A 175 -20.95 -5.03 -14.44
CA VAL A 175 -22.36 -5.19 -14.79
C VAL A 175 -23.08 -5.83 -13.62
N LEU A 176 -24.12 -5.17 -13.11
CA LEU A 176 -24.93 -5.70 -12.02
C LEU A 176 -26.18 -6.41 -12.56
N PRO A 177 -26.65 -7.47 -11.89
CA PRO A 177 -27.99 -7.98 -12.09
C PRO A 177 -29.06 -6.92 -11.77
N ASP A 178 -30.27 -7.10 -12.31
CA ASP A 178 -31.42 -6.25 -11.99
C ASP A 178 -31.72 -6.22 -10.48
N SER A 179 -32.07 -5.04 -9.97
CA SER A 179 -32.33 -4.79 -8.54
C SER A 179 -33.46 -5.67 -7.99
N GLY A 180 -34.46 -6.03 -8.80
CA GLY A 180 -35.52 -6.97 -8.40
C GLY A 180 -34.98 -8.37 -8.12
N ARG A 181 -34.02 -8.84 -8.93
CA ARG A 181 -33.35 -10.14 -8.73
C ARG A 181 -32.46 -10.13 -7.50
N LEU A 182 -31.71 -9.05 -7.26
CA LEU A 182 -30.88 -8.94 -6.05
C LEU A 182 -31.71 -8.94 -4.76
N ARG A 183 -32.88 -8.27 -4.78
CA ARG A 183 -33.82 -8.29 -3.64
C ARG A 183 -34.42 -9.67 -3.40
N GLN A 184 -34.74 -10.42 -4.46
CA GLN A 184 -35.19 -11.81 -4.33
C GLN A 184 -34.13 -12.69 -3.67
N LEU A 185 -32.86 -12.53 -4.04
CA LEU A 185 -31.75 -13.27 -3.43
C LEU A 185 -31.59 -12.92 -1.95
N LEU A 186 -31.71 -11.63 -1.58
CA LEU A 186 -31.65 -11.20 -0.19
C LEU A 186 -32.78 -11.82 0.65
N THR A 187 -34.01 -11.84 0.14
CA THR A 187 -35.13 -12.48 0.86
C THR A 187 -34.93 -13.98 1.05
N LEU A 188 -34.24 -14.67 0.15
CA LEU A 188 -33.92 -16.10 0.31
C LEU A 188 -32.87 -16.36 1.39
N GLU A 189 -31.88 -15.47 1.52
CA GLU A 189 -30.90 -15.51 2.63
C GLU A 189 -31.61 -15.24 3.98
N GLU A 190 -32.44 -14.20 4.07
CA GLU A 190 -33.18 -13.85 5.31
C GLU A 190 -34.15 -14.95 5.78
N GLN A 191 -34.66 -15.77 4.86
CA GLN A 191 -35.54 -16.90 5.16
C GLN A 191 -34.79 -18.13 5.69
N SER A 192 -33.46 -18.20 5.52
CA SER A 192 -32.62 -19.23 6.11
C SER A 192 -32.27 -18.82 7.56
N HIS A 193 -32.81 -19.55 8.53
CA HIS A 193 -33.02 -19.09 9.90
C HIS A 193 -31.78 -19.02 10.80
N GLY A 194 -31.18 -17.84 10.96
CA GLY A 194 -30.23 -17.54 12.05
C GLY A 194 -30.80 -17.63 13.48
N GLN A 195 -32.12 -17.85 13.65
CA GLN A 195 -32.75 -18.06 14.96
C GLN A 195 -32.64 -19.51 15.47
N ASP A 196 -32.49 -20.50 14.58
CA ASP A 196 -32.49 -21.90 14.99
C ASP A 196 -31.09 -22.38 15.39
N LEU A 197 -30.05 -21.85 14.74
CA LEU A 197 -28.65 -22.13 15.11
C LEU A 197 -28.28 -21.57 16.49
N LYS A 198 -28.82 -20.41 16.88
CA LYS A 198 -28.64 -19.85 18.24
C LYS A 198 -29.20 -20.73 19.34
N LYS A 199 -30.40 -21.30 19.12
CA LYS A 199 -30.99 -22.27 20.07
C LYS A 199 -30.11 -23.52 20.20
N ILE A 200 -29.57 -24.01 19.08
CA ILE A 200 -28.66 -25.16 19.09
C ILE A 200 -27.40 -24.87 19.90
N LYS A 201 -26.85 -23.64 19.80
CA LYS A 201 -25.68 -23.20 20.58
C LYS A 201 -25.91 -23.21 22.09
N GLU A 202 -27.14 -22.90 22.54
CA GLU A 202 -27.53 -22.95 23.95
C GLU A 202 -27.73 -24.39 24.46
N LEU A 203 -28.15 -25.30 23.58
CA LEU A 203 -28.47 -26.69 23.93
C LEU A 203 -27.25 -27.62 23.94
N ILE A 204 -26.18 -27.30 23.21
CA ILE A 204 -25.01 -28.17 23.06
C ILE A 204 -23.84 -27.66 23.93
N ASP A 205 -23.26 -28.53 24.77
CA ASP A 205 -22.05 -28.22 25.55
C ASP A 205 -20.77 -28.78 24.90
N ASN A 206 -20.53 -28.38 23.66
CA ASN A 206 -19.29 -28.70 22.93
C ASN A 206 -18.74 -27.44 22.26
N HIS A 207 -17.56 -27.00 22.68
CA HIS A 207 -16.97 -25.75 22.20
C HIS A 207 -16.61 -25.77 20.71
N VAL A 208 -16.19 -26.91 20.17
CA VAL A 208 -15.85 -27.05 18.75
C VAL A 208 -17.11 -26.92 17.88
N VAL A 209 -18.22 -27.52 18.32
CA VAL A 209 -19.52 -27.35 17.65
C VAL A 209 -19.98 -25.90 17.68
N LYS A 210 -19.80 -25.20 18.81
CA LYS A 210 -20.14 -23.76 18.91
C LYS A 210 -19.33 -22.92 17.93
N ILE A 211 -18.03 -23.20 17.75
CA ILE A 211 -17.17 -22.51 16.79
C ILE A 211 -17.65 -22.75 15.35
N LEU A 212 -18.03 -23.99 15.00
CA LEU A 212 -18.56 -24.31 13.68
C LEU A 212 -19.87 -23.56 13.39
N ILE A 213 -20.78 -23.49 14.38
CA ILE A 213 -22.03 -22.73 14.26
C ILE A 213 -21.75 -21.24 14.07
N ASP A 214 -20.86 -20.67 14.90
CA ASP A 214 -20.47 -19.26 14.79
C ASP A 214 -19.88 -18.92 13.41
N SER A 215 -19.21 -19.88 12.78
CA SER A 215 -18.69 -19.69 11.43
C SER A 215 -19.78 -19.67 10.35
N VAL A 216 -20.87 -20.41 10.53
CA VAL A 216 -22.02 -20.37 9.61
C VAL A 216 -22.72 -19.02 9.72
N ASP A 217 -23.01 -18.59 10.95
CA ASP A 217 -23.62 -17.28 11.24
C ASP A 217 -22.79 -16.12 10.63
N ALA A 218 -21.45 -16.23 10.67
CA ALA A 218 -20.56 -15.24 10.08
C ALA A 218 -20.62 -15.20 8.54
N ASP A 219 -20.79 -16.35 7.89
CA ASP A 219 -20.94 -16.44 6.44
C ASP A 219 -22.30 -15.87 5.97
N GLU A 220 -23.39 -16.12 6.71
CA GLU A 220 -24.71 -15.52 6.43
C GLU A 220 -24.66 -13.99 6.53
N ALA A 221 -24.09 -13.45 7.62
CA ALA A 221 -23.94 -12.00 7.79
C ALA A 221 -23.09 -11.36 6.66
N LYS A 222 -22.10 -12.10 6.16
CA LYS A 222 -21.29 -11.67 5.01
C LYS A 222 -22.11 -11.64 3.73
N HIS A 223 -22.97 -12.62 3.48
CA HIS A 223 -23.84 -12.65 2.29
C HIS A 223 -24.82 -11.46 2.28
N ASP A 224 -25.47 -11.20 3.40
CA ASP A 224 -26.38 -10.07 3.57
C ASP A 224 -25.69 -8.74 3.25
N MET A 225 -24.50 -8.53 3.83
CA MET A 225 -23.69 -7.33 3.58
C MET A 225 -23.36 -7.17 2.08
N ILE A 226 -22.98 -8.26 1.39
CA ILE A 226 -22.64 -8.22 -0.03
C ILE A 226 -23.88 -7.83 -0.86
N LEU A 227 -25.02 -8.49 -0.64
CA LEU A 227 -26.25 -8.24 -1.41
C LEU A 227 -26.78 -6.83 -1.20
N GLN A 228 -26.80 -6.34 0.04
CA GLN A 228 -27.21 -4.96 0.36
C GLN A 228 -26.29 -3.95 -0.33
N THR A 229 -24.98 -4.18 -0.34
CA THR A 229 -24.01 -3.30 -1.00
C THR A 229 -24.25 -3.27 -2.51
N LEU A 230 -24.50 -4.42 -3.14
CA LEU A 230 -24.79 -4.51 -4.59
C LEU A 230 -26.09 -3.79 -4.97
N ILE A 231 -27.16 -3.95 -4.16
CA ILE A 231 -28.42 -3.22 -4.37
C ILE A 231 -28.19 -1.71 -4.29
N GLY A 232 -27.45 -1.25 -3.27
CA GLY A 232 -27.14 0.17 -3.10
C GLY A 232 -26.30 0.77 -4.24
N LEU A 233 -25.45 -0.04 -4.90
CA LEU A 233 -24.72 0.38 -6.10
C LEU A 233 -25.63 0.43 -7.34
N GLY A 234 -26.55 -0.53 -7.48
CA GLY A 234 -27.52 -0.58 -8.58
C GLY A 234 -28.54 0.56 -8.55
N GLU A 235 -28.87 1.10 -7.39
CA GLU A 235 -29.78 2.25 -7.23
C GLU A 235 -29.10 3.62 -7.47
N ARG A 236 -27.76 3.66 -7.47
CA ARG A 236 -26.95 4.88 -7.67
C ARG A 236 -26.37 5.02 -9.09
N SER A 237 -26.47 3.97 -9.89
CA SER A 237 -25.97 3.90 -11.27
C SER A 237 -27.07 4.27 -12.25
#